data_AF-A0A7X8MZY7-F1
#
_entry.id   AF-A0A7X8MZY7-F1
#
_cell.length_a   1.000
_cell.length_b   1.000
_cell.length_c   1.000
_cell.angle_alpha   90.00
_cell.angle_beta   90.00
_cell.angle_gamma   90.00
#
_symmetry.space_group_name_H-M   'P 1'
#
loop_
_entity.id
_entity.type
_entity.pdbx_description
1 polymer ?
#
loop_
_entity_poly.entity_id
_entity_poly.type
_entity_poly.pdbx_seq_one_letter_code
_entity_poly.pdbx_strand_id
1 'polypeptide(L)'
;MINKLPNAFSIPENIRTDFSKNKSMLVKRKIFSPFGQIKRYKGSSPILMVIPSTDINLLALGITLQEISLCHLMIVKRFTPKVETRIERYIAQYNIRGLIGIEEHENNGYEYMYNDHFHPLINYITEKYIGTTVPNAITMEEDYCLKENKPSVKFFIHNKDAASFLPVLLSILKVLPTQIEHNQKPWTTASVSDAFKVSMITPFNRLELTIETQKKWGLREHDYVFVLNPITGSFRKCIVYETKKNLNSNEVTLSAGVKKSLFGSSPPGPILIQKAARYPVHQIQTQNAADVQLNRIIVSENMLNKLKATESPYVELMNPHTGASFDFHLSQLAQQPGLNDDKTIKLNYIQRQFLDYEQPPDYIPPTVLTNLCLRTDDSNKELCLTDAEQTILKETYGHGKVLERISYQESLQLKKVLKKAGYYHTFMYPVNHYYKESRKTPILKRLGNKLLTAFIGNKQLSLKVIRPYTSDETSNIIRLTKSTMTLLGIEEADTVILSYRNKTAKAQVLEMNDLDLIKETNIMSSSSLMNISVAVPSTIRTHLGLNNIGKVIVVERDMAFLLKKNFNIQFVPIIAVMFTVLSVSILTTWTRILLLLLFVPLSMYVTLSRVRYSISNKKQSY
;
A
#
# COMPACT_ATOMS: atom_id res chain seq x y z
N MET A 1 -3.10 35.86 36.81
CA MET A 1 -4.18 35.71 35.80
C MET A 1 -3.70 34.90 34.60
N ILE A 2 -2.89 33.87 34.83
CA ILE A 2 -2.43 32.88 33.85
C ILE A 2 -2.89 31.53 34.40
N ASN A 3 -4.15 31.22 34.15
CA ASN A 3 -4.75 29.92 34.41
C ASN A 3 -5.89 29.79 33.42
N LYS A 4 -5.84 28.71 32.63
CA LYS A 4 -6.64 28.36 31.44
C LYS A 4 -5.85 28.47 30.13
N LEU A 5 -4.83 27.64 29.99
CA LEU A 5 -4.65 26.91 28.73
C LEU A 5 -5.86 25.97 28.63
N PRO A 6 -6.88 26.27 27.80
CA PRO A 6 -8.02 25.38 27.65
C PRO A 6 -7.50 24.14 26.93
N ASN A 7 -7.74 22.96 27.52
CA ASN A 7 -7.88 21.66 26.87
C ASN A 7 -7.49 21.68 25.39
N ALA A 8 -6.18 21.59 25.08
CA ALA A 8 -5.76 21.71 23.68
C ALA A 8 -6.37 20.57 22.85
N PHE A 9 -6.67 19.42 23.45
CA PHE A 9 -7.40 18.31 22.81
C PHE A 9 -8.18 17.50 23.86
N SER A 10 -9.50 17.37 23.72
CA SER A 10 -10.29 16.50 24.60
C SER A 10 -9.97 15.05 24.29
N ILE A 11 -9.46 14.31 25.28
CA ILE A 11 -9.31 12.85 25.20
C ILE A 11 -10.68 12.25 24.84
N PRO A 12 -10.78 11.39 23.81
CA PRO A 12 -12.04 10.70 23.51
C PRO A 12 -12.63 10.07 24.78
N GLU A 13 -13.92 10.28 25.02
CA GLU A 13 -14.54 9.89 26.29
C GLU A 13 -14.33 8.42 26.61
N ASN A 14 -14.41 7.54 25.60
CA ASN A 14 -14.13 6.11 25.72
C ASN A 14 -12.73 5.81 26.30
N ILE A 15 -11.71 6.50 25.79
CA ILE A 15 -10.32 6.32 26.25
C ILE A 15 -10.16 6.86 27.68
N ARG A 16 -10.81 7.98 27.99
CA ARG A 16 -10.80 8.55 29.34
C ARG A 16 -11.52 7.65 30.34
N THR A 17 -12.63 7.02 29.93
CA THR A 17 -13.36 6.05 30.75
C THR A 17 -12.53 4.79 30.98
N ASP A 18 -11.83 4.29 29.96
CA ASP A 18 -10.96 3.11 30.10
C ASP A 18 -9.78 3.39 31.03
N PHE A 19 -9.12 4.54 30.86
CA PHE A 19 -8.06 4.98 31.77
C PHE A 19 -8.56 5.11 33.22
N SER A 20 -9.71 5.76 33.42
CA SER A 20 -10.32 5.92 34.74
C SER A 20 -10.71 4.57 35.36
N LYS A 21 -11.26 3.66 34.55
CA LYS A 21 -11.61 2.29 34.96
C LYS A 21 -10.37 1.51 35.40
N ASN A 22 -9.32 1.48 34.58
CA ASN A 22 -8.06 0.80 34.90
C ASN A 22 -7.39 1.39 36.13
N LYS A 23 -7.34 2.73 36.25
CA LYS A 23 -6.88 3.42 37.45
C LYS A 23 -7.68 3.00 38.68
N SER A 24 -9.01 3.03 38.61
CA SER A 24 -9.89 2.64 39.72
C SER A 24 -9.71 1.17 40.12
N MET A 25 -9.49 0.28 39.15
CA MET A 25 -9.26 -1.14 39.36
C MET A 25 -7.92 -1.39 40.06
N LEU A 26 -6.85 -0.69 39.67
CA LEU A 26 -5.54 -0.77 40.32
C LEU A 26 -5.59 -0.25 41.76
N VAL A 27 -6.30 0.87 41.99
CA VAL A 27 -6.52 1.44 43.33
C VAL A 27 -7.32 0.46 44.21
N LYS A 28 -8.45 -0.07 43.72
CA LYS A 28 -9.29 -1.03 44.45
C LYS A 28 -8.56 -2.31 44.80
N ARG A 29 -7.70 -2.80 43.90
CA ARG A 29 -6.94 -4.05 44.12
C ARG A 29 -5.69 -3.87 44.98
N LYS A 30 -5.37 -2.65 45.46
CA LYS A 30 -4.10 -2.32 46.15
C LYS A 30 -2.90 -3.03 45.50
N ILE A 31 -2.80 -2.99 44.17
CA ILE A 31 -1.70 -3.66 43.45
C ILE A 31 -0.43 -2.81 43.64
N PHE A 32 0.10 -2.80 44.85
CA PHE A 32 1.53 -2.70 45.05
C PHE A 32 2.04 -4.12 44.84
N SER A 33 2.81 -4.38 43.78
CA SER A 33 3.44 -5.70 43.65
C SER A 33 4.45 -5.85 44.80
N PRO A 34 4.21 -6.67 45.84
CA PRO A 34 5.10 -6.66 46.99
C PRO A 34 6.40 -7.42 46.69
N PHE A 35 6.53 -8.12 45.55
CA PHE A 35 7.70 -8.97 45.30
C PHE A 35 8.18 -8.94 43.83
N GLY A 36 9.41 -8.43 43.65
CA GLY A 36 10.49 -8.88 42.76
C GLY A 36 10.30 -9.24 41.28
N GLN A 37 9.09 -9.31 40.72
CA GLN A 37 8.88 -9.93 39.40
C GLN A 37 8.51 -8.92 38.31
N ILE A 38 9.25 -8.98 37.20
CA ILE A 38 8.92 -8.31 35.93
C ILE A 38 7.62 -8.92 35.41
N LYS A 39 6.58 -8.11 35.22
CA LYS A 39 5.34 -8.57 34.59
C LYS A 39 5.39 -8.28 33.09
N ARG A 40 4.93 -9.22 32.28
CA ARG A 40 4.90 -9.12 30.82
C ARG A 40 3.50 -9.40 30.33
N TYR A 41 3.00 -8.52 29.47
CA TYR A 41 1.75 -8.72 28.77
C TYR A 41 2.03 -8.76 27.28
N LYS A 42 1.57 -9.84 26.64
CA LYS A 42 1.84 -10.10 25.23
C LYS A 42 0.86 -9.30 24.36
N GLY A 43 1.41 -8.54 23.42
CA GLY A 43 0.67 -7.83 22.39
C GLY A 43 0.68 -8.57 21.04
N SER A 44 0.10 -7.92 20.04
CA SER A 44 0.18 -8.29 18.63
C SER A 44 0.84 -7.22 17.76
N SER A 45 0.98 -5.99 18.27
CA SER A 45 1.71 -4.90 17.63
C SER A 45 3.23 -5.09 17.82
N PRO A 46 4.09 -4.74 16.84
CA PRO A 46 5.53 -4.92 16.93
C PRO A 46 6.22 -3.87 17.83
N ILE A 47 5.51 -3.32 18.82
CA ILE A 47 6.05 -2.34 19.78
C ILE A 47 6.07 -2.95 21.17
N LEU A 48 7.17 -2.72 21.88
CA LEU A 48 7.29 -2.97 23.30
C LEU A 48 7.26 -1.65 24.08
N MET A 49 6.37 -1.57 25.05
CA MET A 49 6.32 -0.50 26.03
C MET A 49 6.91 -0.98 27.36
N VAL A 50 7.80 -0.19 27.94
CA VAL A 50 8.43 -0.48 29.23
C VAL A 50 8.08 0.63 30.22
N ILE A 51 7.46 0.25 31.35
CA ILE A 51 6.97 1.21 32.36
C ILE A 51 7.43 0.78 33.76
N PRO A 52 7.80 1.74 34.65
CA PRO A 52 8.11 1.47 36.03
C PRO A 52 6.89 0.99 36.82
N SER A 53 7.12 0.08 37.78
CA SER A 53 6.06 -0.47 38.64
C SER A 53 5.70 0.42 39.83
N THR A 54 6.33 1.60 39.95
CA THR A 54 6.28 2.44 41.15
C THR A 54 5.05 3.35 41.19
N ASP A 55 4.52 3.77 40.04
CA ASP A 55 3.43 4.73 39.95
C ASP A 55 2.13 4.14 39.37
N ILE A 56 1.01 4.36 40.06
CA ILE A 56 -0.32 3.84 39.70
C ILE A 56 -0.85 4.47 38.41
N ASN A 57 -0.57 5.75 38.16
CA ASN A 57 -0.99 6.45 36.94
C ASN A 57 -0.24 5.94 35.72
N LEU A 58 1.08 5.72 35.84
CA LEU A 58 1.89 5.14 34.76
C LEU A 58 1.51 3.68 34.49
N LEU A 59 1.21 2.91 35.53
CA LEU A 59 0.68 1.55 35.38
C LEU A 59 -0.69 1.53 34.67
N ALA A 60 -1.61 2.41 35.08
CA ALA A 60 -2.91 2.56 34.43
C ALA A 60 -2.76 2.97 32.96
N LEU A 61 -1.83 3.88 32.68
CA LEU A 61 -1.48 4.34 31.34
C LEU A 61 -1.01 3.17 30.46
N GLY A 62 -0.04 2.38 30.93
CA GLY A 62 0.48 1.22 30.20
C GLY A 62 -0.57 0.18 29.88
N ILE A 63 -1.37 -0.21 30.87
CA ILE A 63 -2.43 -1.21 30.68
C ILE A 63 -3.47 -0.70 29.68
N THR A 64 -3.90 0.56 29.81
CA THR A 64 -4.88 1.16 28.90
C THR A 64 -4.32 1.23 27.47
N LEU A 65 -3.06 1.63 27.29
CA LEU A 65 -2.41 1.65 25.99
C LEU A 65 -2.25 0.25 25.40
N GLN A 66 -1.94 -0.75 26.22
CA GLN A 66 -1.84 -2.14 25.80
C GLN A 66 -3.19 -2.69 25.33
N GLU A 67 -4.29 -2.38 26.02
CA GLU A 67 -5.64 -2.80 25.65
C GLU A 67 -6.10 -2.15 24.34
N ILE A 68 -5.81 -0.85 24.16
CA ILE A 68 -6.25 -0.08 22.99
C ILE A 68 -5.39 -0.37 21.75
N SER A 69 -4.06 -0.41 21.92
CA SER A 69 -3.11 -0.51 20.79
C SER A 69 -2.60 -1.93 20.55
N LEU A 70 -2.90 -2.87 21.44
CA LEU A 70 -2.39 -4.25 21.42
C LEU A 70 -0.86 -4.31 21.39
N CYS A 71 -0.16 -3.31 21.94
CA CYS A 71 1.29 -3.34 22.12
C CYS A 71 1.72 -4.36 23.17
N HIS A 72 2.98 -4.77 23.16
CA HIS A 72 3.56 -5.51 24.26
C HIS A 72 3.82 -4.55 25.42
N LEU A 73 3.55 -4.98 26.66
CA LEU A 73 3.80 -4.18 27.86
C LEU A 73 4.70 -4.96 28.81
N MET A 74 5.77 -4.33 29.27
CA MET A 74 6.66 -4.88 30.28
C MET A 74 6.78 -3.92 31.45
N ILE A 75 6.41 -4.40 32.62
CA ILE A 75 6.43 -3.62 33.86
C ILE A 75 7.70 -3.98 34.62
N VAL A 76 8.53 -2.99 34.91
CA VAL A 76 9.84 -3.15 35.55
C VAL A 76 9.89 -2.38 36.87
N LYS A 77 10.51 -2.94 37.92
CA LYS A 77 10.63 -2.22 39.20
C LYS A 77 11.79 -1.23 39.22
N ARG A 78 12.94 -1.66 38.68
CA ARG A 78 14.16 -0.88 38.48
C ARG A 78 14.84 -1.41 37.22
N PHE A 79 15.41 -0.52 36.44
CA PHE A 79 16.30 -0.90 35.36
C PHE A 79 17.61 -1.42 35.96
N THR A 80 17.99 -2.63 35.57
CA THR A 80 19.26 -3.27 35.95
C THR A 80 19.80 -3.99 34.71
N PRO A 81 21.11 -4.26 34.60
CA PRO A 81 21.67 -4.99 33.45
C PRO A 81 20.98 -6.35 33.20
N LYS A 82 20.51 -7.02 34.27
CA LYS A 82 19.73 -8.27 34.16
C LYS A 82 18.35 -8.08 33.52
N VAL A 83 17.72 -6.93 33.72
CA VAL A 83 16.44 -6.56 33.10
C VAL A 83 16.65 -6.23 31.62
N GLU A 84 17.74 -5.54 31.28
CA GLU A 84 18.12 -5.20 29.91
C GLU A 84 18.29 -6.46 29.04
N THR A 85 19.12 -7.42 29.46
CA THR A 85 19.29 -8.70 28.72
C THR A 85 17.97 -9.47 28.56
N ARG A 86 17.00 -9.25 29.45
CA ARG A 86 15.66 -9.84 29.36
C ARG A 86 14.76 -9.09 28.38
N ILE A 87 14.93 -7.78 28.25
CA ILE A 87 14.27 -6.94 27.24
C ILE A 87 14.76 -7.34 25.85
N GLU A 88 16.08 -7.41 25.64
CA GLU A 88 16.69 -7.81 24.37
C GLU A 88 16.21 -9.18 23.90
N ARG A 89 16.22 -10.18 24.80
CA ARG A 89 15.66 -11.51 24.52
C ARG A 89 14.19 -11.47 24.12
N TYR A 90 13.40 -10.60 24.76
CA TYR A 90 11.99 -10.44 24.43
C TYR A 90 11.81 -9.78 23.05
N ILE A 91 12.62 -8.77 22.74
CA ILE A 91 12.66 -8.08 21.46
C ILE A 91 12.94 -9.08 20.33
N ALA A 92 13.97 -9.92 20.49
CA ALA A 92 14.35 -10.94 19.52
C ALA A 92 13.25 -12.00 19.36
N GLN A 93 12.68 -12.50 20.46
CA GLN A 93 11.64 -13.53 20.45
C GLN A 93 10.36 -13.10 19.72
N TYR A 94 9.95 -11.84 19.86
CA TYR A 94 8.70 -11.32 19.31
C TYR A 94 8.89 -10.42 18.09
N ASN A 95 10.12 -10.32 17.56
CA ASN A 95 10.48 -9.46 16.44
C ASN A 95 9.98 -8.01 16.64
N ILE A 96 10.21 -7.48 17.84
CA ILE A 96 9.82 -6.10 18.17
C ILE A 96 10.63 -5.14 17.30
N ARG A 97 9.93 -4.19 16.69
CA ARG A 97 10.47 -3.17 15.77
C ARG A 97 10.63 -1.81 16.43
N GLY A 98 9.92 -1.52 17.52
CA GLY A 98 10.06 -0.26 18.25
C GLY A 98 9.94 -0.40 19.76
N LEU A 99 10.64 0.45 20.51
CA LEU A 99 10.63 0.49 21.98
C LEU A 99 10.14 1.85 22.48
N ILE A 100 9.21 1.86 23.44
CA ILE A 100 8.84 3.05 24.20
C ILE A 100 9.17 2.82 25.67
N GLY A 101 10.11 3.59 26.21
CA GLY A 101 10.33 3.71 27.64
C GLY A 101 9.50 4.86 28.20
N ILE A 102 8.88 4.67 29.36
CA ILE A 102 8.23 5.75 30.11
C ILE A 102 8.83 5.73 31.51
N GLU A 103 9.32 6.87 31.99
CA GLU A 103 9.87 7.06 33.33
C GLU A 103 9.24 8.27 34.02
N GLU A 104 9.37 8.28 35.34
CA GLU A 104 8.90 9.36 36.20
C GLU A 104 10.01 10.41 36.34
N HIS A 105 9.64 11.69 36.24
CA HIS A 105 10.57 12.80 36.40
C HIS A 105 9.85 14.06 36.91
N GLU A 106 10.58 14.97 37.54
CA GLU A 106 10.03 16.23 38.08
C GLU A 106 9.58 17.19 36.98
N ASN A 107 10.25 17.15 35.84
CA ASN A 107 9.91 17.89 34.64
C ASN A 107 9.43 16.95 33.54
N ASN A 108 8.38 17.36 32.82
CA ASN A 108 7.96 16.66 31.61
C ASN A 108 9.04 16.81 30.54
N GLY A 109 9.43 15.70 29.93
CA GLY A 109 10.49 15.68 28.93
C GLY A 109 10.51 14.38 28.15
N TYR A 110 11.44 14.28 27.22
CA TYR A 110 11.70 13.07 26.47
C TYR A 110 13.15 13.08 26.00
N GLU A 111 13.74 11.90 25.97
CA GLU A 111 15.04 11.65 25.38
C GLU A 111 14.86 10.62 24.29
N TYR A 112 15.69 10.71 23.26
CA TYR A 112 15.73 9.70 22.22
C TYR A 112 17.17 9.39 21.88
N MET A 113 17.44 8.11 21.64
CA MET A 113 18.74 7.71 21.11
C MET A 113 18.75 8.00 19.61
N TYR A 114 19.82 8.66 19.16
CA TYR A 114 20.02 8.95 17.75
C TYR A 114 20.13 7.64 16.98
N ASN A 115 19.13 7.38 16.16
CA ASN A 115 19.21 6.43 15.07
C ASN A 115 18.69 7.21 13.87
N ASP A 116 19.37 7.17 12.72
CA ASP A 116 19.05 7.90 11.47
C ASP A 116 17.62 7.61 10.91
N HIS A 117 16.83 6.88 11.69
CA HIS A 117 15.57 6.23 11.40
C HIS A 117 14.38 6.85 12.16
N PHE A 118 14.60 7.87 13.02
CA PHE A 118 13.50 8.57 13.68
C PHE A 118 13.16 9.96 13.14
N HIS A 119 11.86 10.18 13.11
CA HIS A 119 11.16 11.09 12.22
C HIS A 119 11.00 12.48 12.86
N PRO A 120 11.19 13.59 12.09
CA PRO A 120 10.77 14.95 12.48
C PRO A 120 9.33 15.08 13.01
N LEU A 121 8.52 14.03 12.84
CA LEU A 121 7.18 13.91 13.35
C LEU A 121 7.12 13.84 14.88
N ILE A 122 8.06 13.13 15.52
CA ILE A 122 8.05 13.01 16.98
C ILE A 122 8.39 14.36 17.59
N ASN A 123 9.42 15.03 17.09
CA ASN A 123 9.75 16.39 17.53
C ASN A 123 8.56 17.32 17.30
N TYR A 124 7.92 17.27 16.13
CA TYR A 124 6.74 18.08 15.86
C TYR A 124 5.58 17.79 16.82
N ILE A 125 5.25 16.50 17.05
CA ILE A 125 4.20 16.10 18.00
C ILE A 125 4.62 16.61 19.39
N THR A 126 5.78 16.21 19.89
CA THR A 126 6.27 16.62 21.20
C THR A 126 6.29 18.14 21.39
N GLU A 127 6.89 18.92 20.49
CA GLU A 127 6.95 20.38 20.57
C GLU A 127 5.56 21.02 20.61
N LYS A 128 4.60 20.50 19.83
CA LYS A 128 3.22 21.01 19.82
C LYS A 128 2.41 20.59 21.05
N TYR A 129 2.74 19.49 21.70
CA TYR A 129 1.92 18.89 22.77
C TYR A 129 2.53 18.99 24.17
N ILE A 130 3.85 19.18 24.31
CA ILE A 130 4.58 19.14 25.59
C ILE A 130 5.08 20.55 26.02
N GLY A 131 4.84 21.57 25.20
CA GLY A 131 5.25 22.96 25.50
C GLY A 131 6.71 23.21 25.10
N THR A 132 7.03 24.46 24.74
CA THR A 132 8.29 24.87 24.09
C THR A 132 9.48 25.00 25.05
N THR A 133 9.34 24.64 26.32
CA THR A 133 10.37 24.86 27.36
C THR A 133 11.25 23.64 27.63
N VAL A 134 11.11 22.56 26.87
CA VAL A 134 11.85 21.31 27.10
C VAL A 134 13.09 21.26 26.20
N PRO A 135 14.31 21.16 26.75
CA PRO A 135 15.50 20.94 25.93
C PRO A 135 15.42 19.55 25.28
N ASN A 136 15.52 19.50 23.96
CA ASN A 136 15.79 18.26 23.22
C ASN A 136 17.20 17.80 23.61
N ALA A 137 17.32 16.90 24.58
CA ALA A 137 18.58 16.26 24.89
C ALA A 137 18.78 15.10 23.89
N ILE A 138 19.57 15.35 22.84
CA ILE A 138 20.18 14.25 22.08
C ILE A 138 21.29 13.72 22.99
N THR A 139 21.06 12.60 23.65
CA THR A 139 22.12 11.94 24.40
C THR A 139 23.10 11.34 23.40
N MET A 140 24.31 11.92 23.33
CA MET A 140 25.46 11.31 22.66
C MET A 140 26.07 10.20 23.52
N GLU A 141 25.76 10.19 24.82
CA GLU A 141 26.04 9.07 25.69
C GLU A 141 25.08 7.92 25.34
N GLU A 142 25.65 6.73 25.15
CA GLU A 142 24.95 5.46 24.90
C GLU A 142 24.08 5.09 26.11
N ASP A 143 23.01 5.83 26.33
CA ASP A 143 22.23 5.68 27.54
C ASP A 143 21.36 4.43 27.43
N TYR A 144 21.63 3.53 28.36
CA TYR A 144 21.26 2.12 28.46
C TYR A 144 19.86 1.73 27.94
N CYS A 145 19.86 0.68 27.08
CA CYS A 145 18.85 -0.38 26.87
C CYS A 145 18.80 -0.91 25.42
N LEU A 146 19.57 -0.34 24.49
CA LEU A 146 19.24 -0.35 23.06
C LEU A 146 20.44 -0.58 22.14
N LYS A 147 21.20 -1.64 22.41
CA LYS A 147 22.39 -2.03 21.62
C LYS A 147 22.08 -2.51 20.19
N GLU A 148 20.85 -2.36 19.69
CA GLU A 148 20.47 -2.70 18.31
C GLU A 148 19.87 -1.47 17.61
N ASN A 149 20.10 -1.37 16.28
CA ASN A 149 19.65 -0.32 15.34
C ASN A 149 18.11 -0.13 15.23
N LYS A 150 17.34 -0.26 16.31
CA LYS A 150 15.88 -0.16 16.30
C LYS A 150 15.41 1.18 16.86
N PRO A 151 14.30 1.72 16.34
CA PRO A 151 13.71 2.95 16.85
C PRO A 151 13.26 2.80 18.31
N SER A 152 13.94 3.49 19.23
CA SER A 152 13.53 3.73 20.63
C SER A 152 13.24 5.19 20.99
N VAL A 153 12.26 5.40 21.87
CA VAL A 153 11.98 6.72 22.48
C VAL A 153 11.73 6.55 23.97
N LYS A 154 12.27 7.46 24.78
CA LYS A 154 12.10 7.49 26.22
C LYS A 154 11.35 8.76 26.64
N PHE A 155 10.24 8.59 27.35
CA PHE A 155 9.44 9.69 27.88
C PHE A 155 9.64 9.85 29.37
N PHE A 156 9.76 11.10 29.82
CA PHE A 156 9.77 11.50 31.22
C PHE A 156 8.46 12.23 31.49
N ILE A 157 7.59 11.63 32.30
CA ILE A 157 6.24 12.14 32.54
C ILE A 157 6.06 12.40 34.02
N HIS A 158 5.62 13.60 34.36
CA HIS A 158 5.18 13.93 35.71
C HIS A 158 3.87 13.18 36.00
N ASN A 159 3.80 12.49 37.14
CA ASN A 159 2.67 11.60 37.47
C ASN A 159 1.27 12.23 37.39
N LYS A 160 1.16 13.55 37.60
CA LYS A 160 -0.11 14.28 37.53
C LYS A 160 -0.62 14.47 36.10
N ASP A 161 0.27 14.34 35.12
CA ASP A 161 0.03 14.61 33.69
C ASP A 161 -0.04 13.33 32.84
N ALA A 162 0.00 12.14 33.45
CA ALA A 162 -0.06 10.87 32.71
C ALA A 162 -1.29 10.76 31.77
N ALA A 163 -2.41 11.39 32.13
CA ALA A 163 -3.61 11.41 31.30
C ALA A 163 -3.48 12.34 30.09
N SER A 164 -2.82 13.50 30.22
CA SER A 164 -2.63 14.44 29.10
C SER A 164 -1.63 13.93 28.07
N PHE A 165 -0.75 13.00 28.45
CA PHE A 165 0.19 12.33 27.55
C PHE A 165 -0.39 11.19 26.72
N LEU A 166 -1.57 10.69 27.09
CA LEU A 166 -2.20 9.54 26.44
C LEU A 166 -2.39 9.72 24.91
N PRO A 167 -2.85 10.88 24.39
CA PRO A 167 -2.94 11.12 22.95
C PRO A 167 -1.58 11.07 22.24
N VAL A 168 -0.54 11.66 22.86
CA VAL A 168 0.83 11.67 22.31
C VAL A 168 1.36 10.26 22.18
N LEU A 169 1.24 9.44 23.22
CA LEU A 169 1.68 8.05 23.22
C LEU A 169 0.86 7.18 22.24
N LEU A 170 -0.46 7.37 22.15
CA LEU A 170 -1.29 6.69 21.15
C LEU A 170 -0.87 7.04 19.73
N SER A 171 -0.56 8.32 19.48
CA SER A 171 -0.07 8.78 18.18
C SER A 171 1.25 8.14 17.81
N ILE A 172 2.19 8.14 18.76
CA ILE A 172 3.51 7.53 18.57
C ILE A 172 3.39 6.01 18.39
N LEU A 173 2.57 5.31 19.18
CA LEU A 173 2.33 3.86 19.04
C LEU A 173 1.76 3.47 17.68
N LYS A 174 1.00 4.34 17.02
CA LYS A 174 0.47 4.07 15.67
C LYS A 174 1.47 4.42 14.58
N VAL A 175 2.35 5.39 14.83
CA VAL A 175 3.36 5.89 13.90
C VAL A 175 4.62 5.02 13.91
N LEU A 176 5.10 4.59 15.07
CA LEU A 176 6.30 3.76 15.26
C LEU A 176 6.37 2.49 14.39
N PRO A 177 5.29 1.70 14.22
CA PRO A 177 5.32 0.51 13.39
C PRO A 177 5.32 0.84 11.91
N THR A 178 4.84 2.04 11.58
CA THR A 178 4.71 2.49 10.22
C THR A 178 6.06 3.06 9.87
N GLN A 179 6.83 2.33 9.06
CA GLN A 179 7.97 2.86 8.34
C GLN A 179 7.46 4.01 7.45
N ILE A 180 7.11 5.17 8.04
CA ILE A 180 6.80 6.37 7.29
C ILE A 180 8.11 6.64 6.56
N GLU A 181 8.05 6.39 5.25
CA GLU A 181 9.17 6.27 4.33
C GLU A 181 10.17 7.39 4.64
N HIS A 182 11.47 7.07 4.79
CA HIS A 182 12.55 8.03 5.08
C HIS A 182 12.50 9.22 4.11
N ASN A 183 11.72 10.23 4.48
CA ASN A 183 11.60 11.47 3.74
C ASN A 183 12.07 12.56 4.67
N GLN A 184 13.25 13.10 4.37
CA GLN A 184 13.87 14.19 5.11
C GLN A 184 13.03 15.48 5.06
N LYS A 185 11.97 15.54 4.24
CA LYS A 185 11.10 16.69 4.15
C LYS A 185 10.22 16.86 5.40
N PRO A 186 10.08 18.09 5.91
CA PRO A 186 9.31 18.37 7.12
C PRO A 186 7.81 18.11 6.92
N TRP A 187 7.11 17.84 8.03
CA TRP A 187 5.65 17.83 8.05
C TRP A 187 5.11 19.25 7.92
N THR A 188 3.97 19.37 7.25
CA THR A 188 3.24 20.63 7.11
C THR A 188 1.90 20.52 7.82
N THR A 189 1.52 21.55 8.56
CA THR A 189 0.25 21.62 9.27
C THR A 189 -0.81 22.21 8.35
N ALA A 190 -2.00 21.60 8.33
CA ALA A 190 -3.13 22.06 7.53
C ALA A 190 -4.44 21.99 8.31
N SER A 191 -5.35 22.92 8.03
CA SER A 191 -6.73 22.89 8.53
C SER A 191 -7.63 22.15 7.53
N VAL A 192 -8.58 21.37 8.04
CA VAL A 192 -9.53 20.64 7.19
C VAL A 192 -10.80 21.47 7.02
N SER A 193 -11.16 21.79 5.78
CA SER A 193 -12.39 22.50 5.47
C SER A 193 -13.62 21.62 5.66
N ASP A 194 -14.63 22.13 6.35
CA ASP A 194 -15.96 21.52 6.43
C ASP A 194 -17.00 22.14 5.51
N ALA A 195 -16.72 23.34 4.97
CA ALA A 195 -17.60 24.03 4.06
C ALA A 195 -17.77 23.30 2.72
N PHE A 196 -16.78 22.50 2.33
CA PHE A 196 -16.71 21.92 1.00
C PHE A 196 -16.62 20.38 1.03
N LYS A 197 -17.47 19.73 0.24
CA LYS A 197 -17.35 18.29 -0.08
C LYS A 197 -16.43 18.10 -1.28
N VAL A 198 -15.71 16.98 -1.35
CA VAL A 198 -14.87 16.65 -2.52
C VAL A 198 -15.71 16.62 -3.79
N SER A 199 -15.14 17.15 -4.88
CA SER A 199 -15.81 17.37 -6.17
C SER A 199 -16.18 16.09 -6.92
N MET A 200 -15.45 14.99 -6.69
CA MET A 200 -15.68 13.69 -7.34
C MET A 200 -15.65 12.55 -6.32
N ILE A 201 -16.40 11.48 -6.58
CA ILE A 201 -16.54 10.31 -5.70
C ILE A 201 -15.25 9.44 -5.69
N THR A 202 -14.49 9.46 -6.79
CA THR A 202 -13.25 8.69 -6.94
C THR A 202 -12.08 9.60 -7.30
N PRO A 203 -10.90 9.45 -6.70
CA PRO A 203 -10.52 8.42 -5.72
C PRO A 203 -11.05 8.64 -4.29
N PHE A 204 -11.31 7.53 -3.58
CA PHE A 204 -11.84 7.53 -2.22
C PHE A 204 -10.88 8.10 -1.17
N ASN A 205 -9.56 8.08 -1.42
CA ASN A 205 -8.54 8.64 -0.53
C ASN A 205 -7.91 9.90 -1.14
N ARG A 206 -8.69 10.98 -1.21
CA ARG A 206 -8.32 12.23 -1.90
C ARG A 206 -8.05 13.36 -0.91
N LEU A 207 -7.01 14.12 -1.20
CA LEU A 207 -6.69 15.42 -0.61
C LEU A 207 -6.79 16.47 -1.73
N GLU A 208 -7.73 17.39 -1.61
CA GLU A 208 -7.94 18.51 -2.54
C GLU A 208 -7.21 19.76 -2.02
N LEU A 209 -6.36 20.33 -2.87
CA LEU A 209 -5.51 21.51 -2.59
C LEU A 209 -5.63 22.53 -3.72
N THR A 210 -5.50 23.82 -3.40
CA THR A 210 -5.34 24.88 -4.41
C THR A 210 -3.98 24.79 -5.10
N ILE A 211 -3.87 25.28 -6.33
CA ILE A 211 -2.61 25.31 -7.10
C ILE A 211 -1.50 26.00 -6.31
N GLU A 212 -1.81 27.10 -5.64
CA GLU A 212 -0.85 27.86 -4.82
C GLU A 212 -0.30 27.02 -3.66
N THR A 213 -1.17 26.29 -2.96
CA THR A 213 -0.77 25.39 -1.86
C THR A 213 0.06 24.22 -2.38
N GLN A 214 -0.30 23.66 -3.54
CA GLN A 214 0.50 22.60 -4.18
C GLN A 214 1.92 23.10 -4.51
N LYS A 215 2.06 24.29 -5.11
CA LYS A 215 3.36 24.90 -5.40
C LYS A 215 4.15 25.16 -4.11
N LYS A 216 3.51 25.75 -3.10
CA LYS A 216 4.12 26.03 -1.78
C LYS A 216 4.68 24.77 -1.12
N TRP A 217 3.96 23.64 -1.20
CA TRP A 217 4.38 22.37 -0.59
C TRP A 217 5.19 21.47 -1.54
N GLY A 218 5.48 21.94 -2.76
CA GLY A 218 6.19 21.15 -3.77
C GLY A 218 5.46 19.85 -4.13
N LEU A 219 4.13 19.86 -4.11
CA LEU A 219 3.25 18.75 -4.47
C LEU A 219 2.78 18.92 -5.92
N ARG A 220 2.49 17.80 -6.58
CA ARG A 220 1.84 17.76 -7.90
C ARG A 220 0.54 16.98 -7.80
N GLU A 221 -0.33 17.16 -8.78
CA GLU A 221 -1.49 16.28 -8.93
C GLU A 221 -1.04 14.80 -9.03
N HIS A 222 -1.83 13.91 -8.45
CA HIS A 222 -1.55 12.50 -8.24
C HIS A 222 -0.38 12.15 -7.30
N ASP A 223 0.30 13.12 -6.68
CA ASP A 223 1.29 12.80 -5.66
C ASP A 223 0.65 12.11 -4.45
N TYR A 224 1.36 11.13 -3.90
CA TYR A 224 1.01 10.55 -2.63
C TYR A 224 1.50 11.42 -1.47
N VAL A 225 0.61 11.62 -0.50
CA VAL A 225 0.91 12.28 0.77
C VAL A 225 0.42 11.43 1.93
N PHE A 226 1.14 11.46 3.03
CA PHE A 226 0.68 10.93 4.31
C PHE A 226 -0.04 12.04 5.06
N VAL A 227 -1.29 11.75 5.44
CA VAL A 227 -2.11 12.61 6.28
C VAL A 227 -2.23 11.95 7.63
N LEU A 228 -1.79 12.63 8.68
CA LEU A 228 -1.85 12.18 10.07
C LEU A 228 -2.77 13.09 10.87
N ASN A 229 -3.66 12.49 11.64
CA ASN A 229 -4.30 13.16 12.77
C ASN A 229 -3.36 13.04 13.98
N PRO A 230 -2.73 14.13 14.43
CA PRO A 230 -1.76 14.09 15.53
C PRO A 230 -2.39 13.79 16.90
N ILE A 231 -3.73 13.90 17.03
CA ILE A 231 -4.46 13.62 18.27
C ILE A 231 -4.72 12.11 18.43
N THR A 232 -5.16 11.47 17.35
CA THR A 232 -5.60 10.07 17.41
C THR A 232 -4.53 9.09 16.92
N GLY A 233 -3.44 9.59 16.33
CA GLY A 233 -2.44 8.80 15.63
C GLY A 233 -2.92 8.16 14.34
N SER A 234 -4.16 8.45 13.95
CA SER A 234 -4.74 7.85 12.75
C SER A 234 -4.08 8.48 11.54
N PHE A 235 -3.55 7.66 10.65
CA PHE A 235 -2.87 8.13 9.45
C PHE A 235 -3.46 7.47 8.21
N ARG A 236 -3.40 8.18 7.07
CA ARG A 236 -3.83 7.69 5.76
C ARG A 236 -2.94 8.23 4.66
N LYS A 237 -2.51 7.36 3.75
CA LYS A 237 -1.93 7.75 2.47
C LYS A 237 -3.06 8.23 1.54
N CYS A 238 -2.97 9.47 1.09
CA CYS A 238 -3.93 10.15 0.23
C CYS A 238 -3.27 10.55 -1.09
N ILE A 239 -4.08 10.73 -2.13
CA ILE A 239 -3.65 11.25 -3.44
C ILE A 239 -4.03 12.72 -3.51
N VAL A 240 -3.09 13.55 -3.94
CA VAL A 240 -3.27 15.00 -4.14
C VAL A 240 -4.03 15.26 -5.44
N TYR A 241 -5.00 16.16 -5.36
CA TYR A 241 -5.73 16.67 -6.51
C TYR A 241 -5.89 18.18 -6.41
N GLU A 242 -6.02 18.81 -7.57
CA GLU A 242 -6.42 20.21 -7.63
C GLU A 242 -7.88 20.39 -7.23
N THR A 243 -8.18 21.51 -6.58
CA THR A 243 -9.54 21.98 -6.33
C THR A 243 -9.74 23.34 -6.97
N LYS A 244 -10.89 23.52 -7.62
CA LYS A 244 -11.33 24.80 -8.18
C LYS A 244 -12.03 25.69 -7.15
N LYS A 245 -12.02 25.28 -5.88
CA LYS A 245 -12.72 25.96 -4.79
C LYS A 245 -11.81 26.99 -4.14
N ASN A 246 -12.40 28.08 -3.69
CA ASN A 246 -11.71 29.10 -2.91
C ASN A 246 -11.50 28.58 -1.49
N LEU A 247 -10.35 27.94 -1.26
CA LEU A 247 -9.87 27.56 0.07
C LEU A 247 -8.90 28.62 0.58
N ASN A 248 -8.87 28.82 1.90
CA ASN A 248 -7.89 29.70 2.52
C ASN A 248 -6.47 29.11 2.43
N SER A 249 -5.46 29.94 2.70
CA SER A 249 -4.07 29.48 2.72
C SER A 249 -3.86 28.41 3.81
N ASN A 250 -3.34 27.24 3.41
CA ASN A 250 -3.16 26.02 4.22
C ASN A 250 -4.46 25.28 4.61
N GLU A 251 -5.60 25.62 4.03
CA GLU A 251 -6.84 24.86 4.18
C GLU A 251 -6.95 23.79 3.10
N VAL A 252 -7.43 22.60 3.48
CA VAL A 252 -7.50 21.43 2.58
C VAL A 252 -8.84 20.74 2.67
N THR A 253 -9.28 20.11 1.59
CA THR A 253 -10.51 19.33 1.58
C THR A 253 -10.18 17.84 1.53
N LEU A 254 -10.72 17.07 2.48
CA LEU A 254 -10.55 15.62 2.56
C LEU A 254 -11.81 14.89 2.09
N SER A 255 -11.65 13.74 1.45
CA SER A 255 -12.77 12.86 1.13
C SER A 255 -13.45 12.33 2.39
N ALA A 256 -14.75 12.03 2.30
CA ALA A 256 -15.55 11.57 3.44
C ALA A 256 -14.97 10.30 4.11
N GLY A 257 -14.44 9.37 3.30
CA GLY A 257 -13.80 8.15 3.80
C GLY A 257 -12.52 8.45 4.60
N VAL A 258 -11.72 9.42 4.15
CA VAL A 258 -10.51 9.85 4.88
C VAL A 258 -10.89 10.60 6.14
N LYS A 259 -11.85 11.54 6.08
CA LYS A 259 -12.36 12.24 7.27
C LYS A 259 -12.84 11.27 8.34
N LYS A 260 -13.73 10.33 7.96
CA LYS A 260 -14.24 9.28 8.87
C LYS A 260 -13.12 8.42 9.45
N SER A 261 -12.10 8.09 8.64
CA SER A 261 -10.98 7.29 9.13
C SER A 261 -10.01 8.05 10.04
N LEU A 262 -9.86 9.36 9.88
CA LEU A 262 -8.94 10.17 10.66
C LEU A 262 -9.57 10.71 11.95
N PHE A 263 -10.85 11.07 11.89
CA PHE A 263 -11.56 11.75 12.98
C PHE A 263 -12.72 10.93 13.57
N GLY A 264 -13.17 9.86 12.92
CA GLY A 264 -14.33 9.10 13.38
C GLY A 264 -15.61 9.95 13.32
N SER A 265 -16.25 10.12 14.47
CA SER A 265 -17.41 10.99 14.68
C SER A 265 -17.04 12.37 15.23
N SER A 266 -15.77 12.62 15.54
CA SER A 266 -15.30 13.91 16.07
C SER A 266 -15.23 14.96 14.97
N PRO A 267 -15.40 16.26 15.31
CA PRO A 267 -15.18 17.35 14.37
C PRO A 267 -13.72 17.32 13.88
N PRO A 268 -13.46 17.69 12.61
CA PRO A 268 -12.13 17.65 12.07
C PRO A 268 -11.24 18.73 12.68
N GLY A 269 -10.11 18.29 13.20
CA GLY A 269 -9.04 19.15 13.73
C GLY A 269 -7.92 19.39 12.71
N PRO A 270 -6.85 20.09 13.12
CA PRO A 270 -5.66 20.25 12.29
C PRO A 270 -5.01 18.88 12.01
N ILE A 271 -4.46 18.75 10.80
CA ILE A 271 -3.76 17.54 10.34
C ILE A 271 -2.33 17.86 9.97
N LEU A 272 -1.50 16.83 9.97
CA LEU A 272 -0.14 16.88 9.47
C LEU A 272 -0.06 16.18 8.13
N ILE A 273 0.60 16.83 7.18
CA ILE A 273 0.76 16.35 5.82
C ILE A 273 2.24 16.25 5.52
N GLN A 274 2.68 15.09 5.05
CA GLN A 274 4.01 14.89 4.52
C GLN A 274 3.93 14.28 3.13
N LYS A 275 4.79 14.74 2.23
CA LYS A 275 4.96 14.11 0.93
C LYS A 275 5.49 12.68 1.11
N ALA A 276 4.95 11.70 0.37
CA ALA A 276 5.53 10.35 0.35
C ALA A 276 6.94 10.38 -0.27
N ALA A 277 7.82 9.47 0.16
CA ALA A 277 9.12 9.33 -0.47
C ALA A 277 8.91 8.85 -1.91
N ARG A 278 9.68 9.41 -2.85
CA ARG A 278 9.60 9.03 -4.25
C ARG A 278 10.94 9.17 -4.93
N TYR A 279 11.21 8.27 -5.88
CA TYR A 279 12.40 8.31 -6.71
C TYR A 279 11.98 8.73 -8.12
N PRO A 280 12.43 9.91 -8.60
CA PRO A 280 12.10 10.38 -9.93
C PRO A 280 12.85 9.60 -11.00
N VAL A 281 12.11 9.18 -12.02
CA VAL A 281 12.62 8.55 -13.24
C VAL A 281 12.29 9.47 -14.39
N HIS A 282 13.32 9.93 -15.10
CA HIS A 282 13.19 10.90 -16.17
C HIS A 282 13.19 10.25 -17.56
N GLN A 283 13.85 9.10 -17.70
CA GLN A 283 13.99 8.44 -18.98
C GLN A 283 13.54 6.98 -18.92
N ILE A 284 12.59 6.64 -19.80
CA ILE A 284 12.14 5.27 -20.01
C ILE A 284 12.68 4.78 -21.34
N GLN A 285 13.45 3.69 -21.29
CA GLN A 285 14.01 3.02 -22.45
C GLN A 285 13.35 1.66 -22.67
N THR A 286 13.45 1.16 -23.89
CA THR A 286 12.99 -0.18 -24.26
C THR A 286 13.99 -1.23 -23.79
N GLN A 287 13.49 -2.34 -23.25
CA GLN A 287 14.32 -3.51 -22.96
C GLN A 287 14.75 -4.23 -24.24
N ASN A 288 15.88 -4.93 -24.16
CA ASN A 288 16.31 -5.85 -25.21
C ASN A 288 15.37 -7.06 -25.25
N ALA A 289 15.11 -7.61 -26.44
CA ALA A 289 14.18 -8.71 -26.64
C ALA A 289 14.52 -9.95 -25.77
N ALA A 290 15.81 -10.21 -25.52
CA ALA A 290 16.27 -11.32 -24.67
C ALA A 290 15.81 -11.19 -23.21
N ASP A 291 15.65 -9.96 -22.69
CA ASP A 291 15.31 -9.71 -21.29
C ASP A 291 13.79 -9.64 -21.06
N VAL A 292 12.99 -9.50 -22.13
CA VAL A 292 11.53 -9.33 -22.07
C VAL A 292 10.86 -10.54 -21.40
N GLN A 293 11.37 -11.75 -21.63
CA GLN A 293 10.76 -12.99 -21.13
C GLN A 293 10.75 -13.11 -19.60
N LEU A 294 11.64 -12.38 -18.91
CA LEU A 294 11.82 -12.50 -17.47
C LEU A 294 10.91 -11.56 -16.67
N ASN A 295 10.10 -10.70 -17.32
CA ASN A 295 9.26 -9.68 -16.68
C ASN A 295 10.04 -8.82 -15.66
N ARG A 296 11.33 -8.57 -15.93
CA ARG A 296 12.21 -7.79 -15.08
C ARG A 296 12.05 -6.30 -15.37
N ILE A 297 12.52 -5.46 -14.45
CA ILE A 297 12.69 -4.02 -14.65
C ILE A 297 14.16 -3.73 -14.47
N ILE A 298 14.77 -3.08 -15.47
CA ILE A 298 16.21 -2.81 -15.45
C ILE A 298 16.43 -1.40 -14.90
N VAL A 299 17.26 -1.30 -13.86
CA VAL A 299 17.61 -0.06 -13.15
C VAL A 299 19.13 0.07 -12.96
N SER A 300 19.61 1.26 -12.63
CA SER A 300 21.00 1.48 -12.25
C SER A 300 21.31 0.80 -10.90
N GLU A 301 22.59 0.55 -10.64
CA GLU A 301 23.04 -0.04 -9.37
C GLU A 301 22.70 0.85 -8.17
N ASN A 302 22.92 2.16 -8.31
CA ASN A 302 22.67 3.11 -7.24
C ASN A 302 21.16 3.27 -6.98
N MET A 303 20.30 3.25 -8.01
CA MET A 303 18.85 3.17 -7.81
C MET A 303 18.43 1.88 -7.11
N LEU A 304 19.00 0.73 -7.48
CA LEU A 304 18.72 -0.54 -6.81
C LEU A 304 19.10 -0.50 -5.32
N ASN A 305 20.27 0.05 -5.00
CA ASN A 305 20.73 0.19 -3.62
C ASN A 305 19.85 1.17 -2.82
N LYS A 306 19.46 2.30 -3.41
CA LYS A 306 18.49 3.24 -2.81
C LYS A 306 17.15 2.58 -2.51
N LEU A 307 16.62 1.79 -3.45
CA LEU A 307 15.35 1.08 -3.25
C LEU A 307 15.47 -0.02 -2.19
N LYS A 308 16.58 -0.78 -2.17
CA LYS A 308 16.84 -1.78 -1.12
C LYS A 308 16.96 -1.14 0.27
N ALA A 309 17.55 0.04 0.36
CA ALA A 309 17.67 0.80 1.61
C ALA A 309 16.33 1.26 2.19
N THR A 310 15.25 1.31 1.39
CA THR A 310 13.90 1.63 1.90
C THR A 310 13.27 0.51 2.74
N GLU A 311 13.91 -0.66 2.80
CA GLU A 311 13.39 -1.90 3.39
C GLU A 311 12.02 -2.33 2.83
N SER A 312 11.62 -1.77 1.68
CA SER A 312 10.32 -2.03 1.08
C SER A 312 10.36 -3.18 0.10
N PRO A 313 9.63 -4.29 0.32
CA PRO A 313 9.65 -5.42 -0.61
C PRO A 313 8.97 -5.11 -1.96
N TYR A 314 8.08 -4.11 -1.99
CA TYR A 314 7.30 -3.74 -3.16
C TYR A 314 7.44 -2.25 -3.49
N VAL A 315 7.45 -1.95 -4.78
CA VAL A 315 7.54 -0.60 -5.33
C VAL A 315 6.40 -0.39 -6.32
N GLU A 316 5.75 0.77 -6.26
CA GLU A 316 4.75 1.22 -7.23
C GLU A 316 5.41 2.14 -8.25
N LEU A 317 5.30 1.82 -9.53
CA LEU A 317 5.71 2.68 -10.63
C LEU A 317 4.50 3.44 -11.16
N MET A 318 4.51 4.78 -11.09
CA MET A 318 3.32 5.60 -11.38
C MET A 318 3.60 6.69 -12.42
N ASN A 319 2.71 6.78 -13.41
CA ASN A 319 2.60 7.95 -14.29
C ASN A 319 1.88 9.09 -13.53
N PRO A 320 2.53 10.24 -13.28
CA PRO A 320 1.95 11.35 -12.52
C PRO A 320 0.85 12.11 -13.29
N HIS A 321 0.80 11.99 -14.61
CA HIS A 321 -0.18 12.70 -15.43
C HIS A 321 -1.52 11.96 -15.49
N THR A 322 -1.49 10.63 -15.62
CA THR A 322 -2.71 9.80 -15.70
C THR A 322 -3.08 9.13 -14.38
N GLY A 323 -2.13 9.03 -13.44
CA GLY A 323 -2.28 8.25 -12.21
C GLY A 323 -2.20 6.73 -12.41
N ALA A 324 -2.00 6.27 -13.66
CA ALA A 324 -1.80 4.86 -14.00
C ALA A 324 -0.54 4.32 -13.32
N SER A 325 -0.64 3.12 -12.76
CA SER A 325 0.49 2.52 -12.06
C SER A 325 0.38 1.02 -11.92
N PHE A 326 1.52 0.39 -11.66
CA PHE A 326 1.59 -1.01 -11.29
C PHE A 326 2.59 -1.23 -10.15
N ASP A 327 2.29 -2.21 -9.31
CA ASP A 327 3.16 -2.63 -8.22
C ASP A 327 4.07 -3.77 -8.72
N PHE A 328 5.34 -3.78 -8.30
CA PHE A 328 6.29 -4.84 -8.60
C PHE A 328 7.14 -5.16 -7.36
N HIS A 329 7.67 -6.39 -7.30
CA HIS A 329 8.51 -6.84 -6.18
C HIS A 329 9.98 -6.50 -6.45
N LEU A 330 10.77 -6.18 -5.42
CA LEU A 330 12.20 -5.86 -5.59
C LEU A 330 12.99 -6.97 -6.29
N SER A 331 12.59 -8.24 -6.16
CA SER A 331 13.24 -9.37 -6.87
C SER A 331 13.05 -9.35 -8.38
N GLN A 332 12.14 -8.52 -8.90
CA GLN A 332 11.94 -8.31 -10.34
C GLN A 332 12.89 -7.24 -10.89
N LEU A 333 13.62 -6.53 -10.03
CA LEU A 333 14.67 -5.62 -10.47
C LEU A 333 15.91 -6.40 -10.94
N ALA A 334 16.45 -5.99 -12.08
CA ALA A 334 17.74 -6.45 -12.56
C ALA A 334 18.65 -5.26 -12.83
N GLN A 335 19.95 -5.50 -12.68
CA GLN A 335 20.98 -4.53 -13.02
C GLN A 335 21.50 -4.82 -14.43
N GLN A 336 21.79 -3.76 -15.18
CA GLN A 336 22.57 -3.86 -16.41
C GLN A 336 23.86 -3.06 -16.26
N PRO A 337 25.03 -3.66 -16.52
CA PRO A 337 26.30 -2.93 -16.53
C PRO A 337 26.27 -1.84 -17.62
N GLY A 338 26.64 -0.61 -17.25
CA GLY A 338 26.65 0.57 -18.14
C GLY A 338 25.47 1.54 -17.98
N LEU A 339 24.45 1.22 -17.19
CA LEU A 339 23.40 2.18 -16.82
C LEU A 339 23.80 2.95 -15.56
N ASN A 340 24.55 4.04 -15.74
CA ASN A 340 25.09 4.82 -14.62
C ASN A 340 24.14 5.91 -14.11
N ASP A 341 23.11 6.25 -14.88
CA ASP A 341 22.14 7.28 -14.50
C ASP A 341 20.99 6.70 -13.67
N ASP A 342 20.83 7.21 -12.45
CA ASP A 342 19.74 6.87 -11.53
C ASP A 342 18.36 7.26 -12.06
N LYS A 343 18.30 8.13 -13.06
CA LYS A 343 17.05 8.65 -13.61
C LYS A 343 16.54 7.86 -14.79
N THR A 344 17.22 6.77 -15.19
CA THR A 344 16.86 5.96 -16.35
C THR A 344 16.41 4.56 -15.94
N ILE A 345 15.32 4.06 -16.56
CA ILE A 345 14.85 2.68 -16.40
C ILE A 345 14.57 2.04 -17.75
N LYS A 346 14.65 0.71 -17.84
CA LYS A 346 14.17 -0.05 -19.00
C LYS A 346 12.95 -0.87 -18.65
N LEU A 347 11.90 -0.71 -19.43
CA LEU A 347 10.62 -1.41 -19.29
C LEU A 347 10.32 -2.24 -20.55
N ASN A 348 9.63 -3.37 -20.37
CA ASN A 348 9.09 -4.14 -21.49
C ASN A 348 7.82 -3.46 -22.08
N TYR A 349 7.34 -3.99 -23.20
CA TYR A 349 6.18 -3.44 -23.90
C TYR A 349 4.93 -3.34 -23.01
N ILE A 350 4.58 -4.42 -22.31
CA ILE A 350 3.39 -4.49 -21.46
C ILE A 350 3.49 -3.49 -20.29
N GLN A 351 4.65 -3.40 -19.64
CA GLN A 351 4.90 -2.44 -18.54
C GLN A 351 4.76 -0.99 -19.01
N ARG A 352 5.19 -0.66 -20.23
CA ARG A 352 5.00 0.68 -20.81
C ARG A 352 3.53 0.94 -21.17
N GLN A 353 2.81 -0.08 -21.64
CA GLN A 353 1.36 0.04 -21.84
C GLN A 353 0.60 0.25 -20.52
N PHE A 354 1.01 -0.40 -19.42
CA PHE A 354 0.40 -0.18 -18.10
C PHE A 354 0.52 1.28 -17.62
N LEU A 355 1.56 2.00 -18.05
CA LEU A 355 1.81 3.39 -17.70
C LEU A 355 1.32 4.40 -18.75
N ASP A 356 0.66 3.96 -19.81
CA ASP A 356 0.21 4.81 -20.93
C ASP A 356 1.36 5.54 -21.64
N TYR A 357 2.49 4.84 -21.83
CA TYR A 357 3.68 5.37 -22.48
C TYR A 357 4.03 4.70 -23.82
N GLU A 358 3.33 3.64 -24.18
CA GLU A 358 3.60 2.97 -25.45
C GLU A 358 3.11 3.81 -26.64
N GLN A 359 1.87 4.30 -26.54
CA GLN A 359 1.24 5.19 -27.51
C GLN A 359 1.08 6.59 -26.90
N PRO A 360 1.02 7.65 -27.72
CA PRO A 360 0.59 8.96 -27.25
C PRO A 360 -0.76 8.85 -26.53
N PRO A 361 -0.97 9.58 -25.43
CA PRO A 361 -2.22 9.50 -24.69
C PRO A 361 -3.39 9.95 -25.57
N ASP A 362 -4.52 9.27 -25.44
CA ASP A 362 -5.75 9.64 -26.15
C ASP A 362 -6.31 10.97 -25.64
N TYR A 363 -6.00 11.35 -24.41
CA TYR A 363 -6.47 12.59 -23.79
C TYR A 363 -5.44 13.14 -22.81
N ILE A 364 -5.19 14.44 -22.89
CA ILE A 364 -4.40 15.18 -21.91
C ILE A 364 -5.30 16.28 -21.32
N PRO A 365 -5.50 16.32 -19.99
CA PRO A 365 -6.25 17.41 -19.37
C PRO A 365 -5.66 18.78 -19.71
N PRO A 366 -6.47 19.82 -19.95
CA PRO A 366 -5.97 21.16 -20.30
C PRO A 366 -4.97 21.74 -19.28
N THR A 367 -5.16 21.45 -18.00
CA THR A 367 -4.24 21.85 -16.92
C THR A 367 -2.86 21.20 -17.08
N VAL A 368 -2.83 19.90 -17.39
CA VAL A 368 -1.61 19.13 -17.66
C VAL A 368 -0.93 19.63 -18.93
N LEU A 369 -1.70 19.86 -20.00
CA LEU A 369 -1.20 20.39 -21.27
C LEU A 369 -0.51 21.76 -21.06
N THR A 370 -1.13 22.64 -20.29
CA THR A 370 -0.57 23.96 -19.97
C THR A 370 0.75 23.82 -19.21
N ASN A 371 0.81 22.92 -18.22
CA ASN A 371 2.03 22.65 -17.46
C ASN A 371 3.14 22.03 -18.31
N LEU A 372 2.80 21.18 -19.29
CA LEU A 372 3.77 20.61 -20.24
C LEU A 372 4.34 21.68 -21.17
N CYS A 373 3.50 22.62 -21.62
CA CYS A 373 3.93 23.72 -22.48
C CYS A 373 4.77 24.77 -21.74
N LEU A 374 4.45 25.04 -20.46
CA LEU A 374 5.15 26.04 -19.64
C LEU A 374 6.39 25.50 -18.93
N ARG A 375 6.75 24.24 -19.16
CA ARG A 375 7.85 23.62 -18.42
C ARG A 375 9.19 24.22 -18.83
N THR A 376 9.89 24.78 -17.84
CA THR A 376 11.28 25.22 -17.96
C THR A 376 12.23 24.13 -17.50
N ASP A 377 13.41 24.04 -18.11
CA ASP A 377 14.44 23.12 -17.65
C ASP A 377 14.90 23.51 -16.23
N ASP A 378 15.01 22.56 -15.30
CA ASP A 378 15.41 22.84 -13.91
C ASP A 378 16.88 23.32 -13.84
N SER A 379 17.63 23.17 -14.94
CA SER A 379 19.04 23.55 -15.08
C SER A 379 19.26 24.89 -15.79
N ASN A 380 18.34 25.32 -16.67
CA ASN A 380 18.36 26.59 -17.39
C ASN A 380 16.91 27.07 -17.56
N LYS A 381 16.60 28.32 -17.20
CA LYS A 381 15.24 28.92 -17.25
C LYS A 381 14.62 29.04 -18.67
N GLU A 382 15.07 28.25 -19.64
CA GLU A 382 14.52 28.17 -20.99
C GLU A 382 13.37 27.16 -21.07
N LEU A 383 12.39 27.47 -21.92
CA LEU A 383 11.30 26.57 -22.26
C LEU A 383 11.86 25.31 -22.94
N CYS A 384 11.46 24.13 -22.43
CA CYS A 384 11.88 22.85 -23.01
C CYS A 384 11.39 22.62 -24.45
N LEU A 385 10.40 23.39 -24.93
CA LEU A 385 9.72 23.20 -26.21
C LEU A 385 9.81 24.45 -27.08
N THR A 386 10.09 24.24 -28.38
CA THR A 386 10.00 25.29 -29.41
C THR A 386 8.55 25.69 -29.67
N ASP A 387 8.32 26.90 -30.21
CA ASP A 387 6.97 27.40 -30.50
C ASP A 387 6.20 26.48 -31.46
N ALA A 388 6.88 25.86 -32.43
CA ALA A 388 6.29 24.87 -33.33
C ALA A 388 5.84 23.60 -32.58
N GLU A 389 6.67 23.08 -31.68
CA GLU A 389 6.33 21.90 -30.86
C GLU A 389 5.17 22.18 -29.89
N GLN A 390 5.11 23.39 -29.33
CA GLN A 390 3.97 23.83 -28.50
C GLN A 390 2.68 23.94 -29.32
N THR A 391 2.78 24.43 -30.55
CA THR A 391 1.63 24.55 -31.47
C THR A 391 1.07 23.17 -31.81
N ILE A 392 1.93 22.20 -32.13
CA ILE A 392 1.53 20.80 -32.36
C ILE A 392 0.74 20.25 -31.17
N LEU A 393 1.23 20.42 -29.93
CA LEU A 393 0.53 19.94 -28.74
C LEU A 393 -0.82 20.64 -28.51
N LYS A 394 -0.89 21.96 -28.73
CA LYS A 394 -2.11 22.75 -28.58
C LYS A 394 -3.14 22.44 -29.66
N GLU A 395 -2.74 22.19 -30.90
CA GLU A 395 -3.66 21.78 -31.95
C GLU A 395 -4.22 20.37 -31.71
N THR A 396 -3.34 19.47 -31.27
CA THR A 396 -3.68 18.06 -31.05
C THR A 396 -4.57 17.84 -29.81
N TYR A 397 -4.22 18.45 -28.67
CA TYR A 397 -4.89 18.24 -27.38
C TYR A 397 -5.64 19.47 -26.84
N GLY A 398 -5.59 20.59 -27.57
CA GLY A 398 -6.27 21.82 -27.17
C GLY A 398 -7.77 21.62 -26.99
N HIS A 399 -8.34 22.41 -26.08
CA HIS A 399 -9.75 22.34 -25.70
C HIS A 399 -10.21 20.99 -25.15
N GLY A 400 -9.29 20.10 -24.76
CA GLY A 400 -9.62 18.79 -24.20
C GLY A 400 -10.17 17.80 -25.23
N LYS A 401 -9.77 17.93 -26.50
CA LYS A 401 -10.11 16.96 -27.55
C LYS A 401 -9.51 15.58 -27.25
N VAL A 402 -10.29 14.53 -27.55
CA VAL A 402 -9.79 13.16 -27.56
C VAL A 402 -9.12 12.92 -28.91
N LEU A 403 -7.91 12.39 -28.87
CA LEU A 403 -7.11 12.07 -30.05
C LEU A 403 -7.80 10.98 -30.86
N GLU A 404 -8.08 11.29 -32.13
CA GLU A 404 -8.55 10.28 -33.09
C GLU A 404 -7.37 9.43 -33.58
N ARG A 405 -7.65 8.41 -34.41
CA ARG A 405 -6.59 7.55 -34.96
C ARG A 405 -5.63 8.37 -35.82
N ILE A 406 -4.44 8.63 -35.28
CA ILE A 406 -3.33 9.27 -35.99
C ILE A 406 -2.49 8.27 -36.77
N SER A 407 -1.80 8.75 -37.81
CA SER A 407 -0.86 7.93 -38.57
C SER A 407 0.37 7.56 -37.73
N TYR A 408 1.10 6.52 -38.17
CA TYR A 408 2.31 6.08 -37.47
C TYR A 408 3.39 7.17 -37.39
N GLN A 409 3.56 7.95 -38.46
CA GLN A 409 4.57 9.01 -38.51
C GLN A 409 4.25 10.16 -37.55
N GLU A 410 2.99 10.59 -37.52
CA GLU A 410 2.50 11.60 -36.57
C GLU A 410 2.66 11.11 -35.12
N SER A 411 2.35 9.84 -34.86
CA SER A 411 2.52 9.22 -33.54
C SER A 411 3.98 9.25 -33.08
N LEU A 412 4.93 8.97 -33.97
CA LEU A 412 6.35 9.08 -33.66
C LEU A 412 6.80 10.52 -33.39
N GLN A 413 6.32 11.49 -34.17
CA GLN A 413 6.62 12.91 -33.94
C GLN A 413 6.06 13.38 -32.61
N LEU A 414 4.79 13.09 -32.33
CA LEU A 414 4.11 13.44 -31.08
C LEU A 414 4.80 12.80 -29.87
N LYS A 415 5.24 11.56 -29.99
CA LYS A 415 6.01 10.86 -28.95
C LYS A 415 7.34 11.55 -28.64
N LYS A 416 8.04 12.06 -29.66
CA LYS A 416 9.28 12.84 -29.46
C LYS A 416 8.98 14.15 -28.73
N VAL A 417 7.94 14.88 -29.14
CA VAL A 417 7.53 16.15 -28.50
C VAL A 417 7.12 15.93 -27.04
N LEU A 418 6.28 14.93 -26.77
CA LEU A 418 5.86 14.55 -25.42
C LEU A 418 7.05 14.11 -24.54
N LYS A 419 8.05 13.44 -25.13
CA LYS A 419 9.30 13.09 -24.43
C LYS A 419 10.09 14.32 -24.04
N LYS A 420 10.21 15.30 -24.92
CA LYS A 420 10.88 16.57 -24.65
C LYS A 420 10.14 17.42 -23.61
N ALA A 421 8.81 17.42 -23.66
CA ALA A 421 7.94 18.04 -22.64
C ALA A 421 8.04 17.37 -21.25
N GLY A 422 8.61 16.16 -21.22
CA GLY A 422 8.78 15.35 -20.01
C GLY A 422 7.49 14.69 -19.53
N TYR A 423 6.56 14.39 -20.45
CA TYR A 423 5.35 13.59 -20.18
C TYR A 423 5.69 12.17 -19.67
N TYR A 424 6.81 11.61 -20.12
CA TYR A 424 7.25 10.26 -19.74
C TYR A 424 7.99 10.20 -18.39
N HIS A 425 7.94 11.28 -17.61
CA HIS A 425 8.47 11.30 -16.25
C HIS A 425 7.61 10.45 -15.33
N THR A 426 8.27 9.58 -14.57
CA THR A 426 7.63 8.59 -13.71
C THR A 426 8.18 8.67 -12.32
N PHE A 427 7.40 8.22 -11.34
CA PHE A 427 7.85 8.13 -9.96
C PHE A 427 7.77 6.68 -9.47
N MET A 428 8.81 6.25 -8.78
CA MET A 428 8.80 5.03 -7.98
C MET A 428 8.47 5.38 -6.54
N TYR A 429 7.44 4.76 -6.00
CA TYR A 429 7.04 4.89 -4.60
C TYR A 429 7.25 3.55 -3.87
N PRO A 430 7.98 3.50 -2.75
CA PRO A 430 8.00 2.32 -1.91
C PRO A 430 6.58 2.06 -1.33
N VAL A 431 6.23 0.79 -1.13
CA VAL A 431 4.88 0.38 -0.69
C VAL A 431 4.97 -0.57 0.50
N ASN A 432 5.13 -0.01 1.71
CA ASN A 432 5.23 -0.79 2.95
C ASN A 432 3.88 -1.11 3.60
N HIS A 433 2.94 -0.17 3.58
CA HIS A 433 1.77 -0.21 4.46
C HIS A 433 0.66 -1.17 4.06
N TYR A 434 0.70 -1.72 2.84
CA TYR A 434 -0.41 -2.48 2.27
C TYR A 434 -0.14 -3.97 2.08
N TYR A 435 1.08 -4.45 2.29
CA TYR A 435 1.38 -5.87 2.20
C TYR A 435 1.47 -6.42 3.61
N LYS A 436 0.49 -7.23 4.03
CA LYS A 436 0.61 -7.97 5.28
C LYS A 436 1.79 -8.94 5.11
N GLU A 437 2.69 -8.99 6.09
CA GLU A 437 3.56 -10.16 6.25
C GLU A 437 2.68 -11.41 6.15
N SER A 438 3.06 -12.35 5.27
CA SER A 438 2.25 -13.53 5.00
C SER A 438 1.98 -14.24 6.32
N ARG A 439 0.75 -14.13 6.86
CA ARG A 439 0.33 -14.99 7.97
C ARG A 439 0.59 -16.41 7.49
N LYS A 440 1.42 -17.16 8.23
CA LYS A 440 1.77 -18.53 7.88
C LYS A 440 0.48 -19.29 7.60
N THR A 441 0.22 -19.55 6.32
CA THR A 441 -0.96 -20.30 5.92
C THR A 441 -0.89 -21.67 6.60
N PRO A 442 -1.98 -22.16 7.21
CA PRO A 442 -1.96 -23.43 7.91
C PRO A 442 -1.50 -24.54 6.96
N ILE A 443 -0.73 -25.49 7.48
CA ILE A 443 -0.05 -26.53 6.69
C ILE A 443 -1.03 -27.29 5.79
N LEU A 444 -2.23 -27.59 6.28
CA LEU A 444 -3.33 -28.21 5.53
C LEU A 444 -3.73 -27.41 4.27
N LYS A 445 -3.85 -26.08 4.39
CA LYS A 445 -4.14 -25.22 3.23
C LYS A 445 -2.98 -25.16 2.25
N ARG A 446 -1.74 -25.22 2.72
CA ARG A 446 -0.55 -25.29 1.84
C ARG A 446 -0.54 -26.59 1.04
N LEU A 447 -0.83 -27.72 1.67
CA LEU A 447 -0.92 -29.01 0.99
C LEU A 447 -2.07 -29.03 -0.02
N GLY A 448 -3.25 -28.56 0.38
CA GLY A 448 -4.40 -28.42 -0.53
C GLY A 448 -4.08 -27.53 -1.74
N ASN A 449 -3.44 -26.38 -1.53
CA ASN A 449 -3.03 -25.51 -2.63
C ASN A 449 -1.99 -26.19 -3.53
N LYS A 450 -1.02 -26.92 -2.98
CA LYS A 450 -0.05 -27.69 -3.78
C LYS A 450 -0.74 -28.74 -4.65
N LEU A 451 -1.69 -29.49 -4.10
CA LEU A 451 -2.48 -30.46 -4.85
C LEU A 451 -3.26 -29.77 -5.97
N LEU A 452 -3.99 -28.68 -5.67
CA LEU A 452 -4.69 -27.90 -6.68
C LEU A 452 -3.73 -27.44 -7.79
N THR A 453 -2.57 -26.88 -7.43
CA THR A 453 -1.55 -26.48 -8.41
C THR A 453 -1.08 -27.62 -9.30
N ALA A 454 -0.91 -28.83 -8.76
CA ALA A 454 -0.51 -29.99 -9.53
C ALA A 454 -1.61 -30.50 -10.46
N PHE A 455 -2.88 -30.51 -10.00
CA PHE A 455 -4.00 -31.04 -10.78
C PHE A 455 -4.51 -30.10 -11.86
N ILE A 456 -4.60 -28.80 -11.57
CA ILE A 456 -5.27 -27.81 -12.42
C ILE A 456 -4.30 -26.84 -13.07
N GLY A 457 -3.14 -26.57 -12.43
CA GLY A 457 -2.21 -25.55 -12.85
C GLY A 457 -2.63 -24.14 -12.41
N ASN A 458 -1.69 -23.39 -11.84
CA ASN A 458 -1.90 -21.98 -11.51
C ASN A 458 -1.51 -21.10 -12.70
N LYS A 459 -2.32 -20.09 -13.00
CA LYS A 459 -2.02 -19.06 -13.98
C LYS A 459 -2.60 -17.74 -13.49
N GLN A 460 -1.75 -16.71 -13.53
CA GLN A 460 -2.10 -15.34 -13.17
C GLN A 460 -1.63 -14.40 -14.28
N LEU A 461 -2.37 -13.30 -14.48
CA LEU A 461 -2.02 -12.21 -15.38
C LEU A 461 -2.18 -10.88 -14.65
N SER A 462 -1.26 -9.96 -14.92
CA SER A 462 -1.41 -8.57 -14.50
C SER A 462 -2.21 -7.81 -15.55
N LEU A 463 -3.31 -7.15 -15.15
CA LEU A 463 -4.20 -6.44 -16.06
C LEU A 463 -4.53 -5.04 -15.52
N LYS A 464 -4.64 -4.08 -16.42
CA LYS A 464 -4.99 -2.69 -16.10
C LYS A 464 -6.49 -2.57 -15.83
N VAL A 465 -6.87 -1.95 -14.72
CA VAL A 465 -8.28 -1.77 -14.36
C VAL A 465 -8.91 -0.66 -15.18
N ILE A 466 -10.05 -0.94 -15.80
CA ILE A 466 -10.94 0.02 -16.48
C ILE A 466 -12.35 -0.06 -15.90
N ARG A 467 -13.23 0.89 -16.24
CA ARG A 467 -14.65 0.81 -15.90
C ARG A 467 -15.35 -0.23 -16.78
N PRO A 468 -16.30 -1.01 -16.24
CA PRO A 468 -17.14 -1.88 -17.04
C PRO A 468 -18.17 -1.08 -17.86
N TYR A 469 -19.02 -1.81 -18.57
CA TYR A 469 -20.22 -1.25 -19.18
C TYR A 469 -21.15 -0.67 -18.10
N THR A 470 -21.94 0.32 -18.48
CA THR A 470 -22.86 1.03 -17.59
C THR A 470 -23.85 0.09 -16.88
N SER A 471 -24.29 -0.97 -17.57
CA SER A 471 -25.19 -2.01 -17.03
C SER A 471 -24.58 -2.81 -15.88
N ASP A 472 -23.26 -2.92 -15.83
CA ASP A 472 -22.57 -3.89 -14.98
C ASP A 472 -21.96 -3.26 -13.72
N GLU A 473 -22.01 -1.93 -13.58
CA GLU A 473 -21.34 -1.18 -12.50
C GLU A 473 -21.81 -1.57 -11.09
N THR A 474 -23.05 -2.08 -10.97
CA THR A 474 -23.66 -2.57 -9.72
C THR A 474 -23.56 -4.10 -9.56
N SER A 475 -23.22 -4.81 -10.63
CA SER A 475 -23.10 -6.27 -10.64
C SER A 475 -21.76 -6.73 -10.06
N ASN A 476 -21.67 -7.99 -9.64
CA ASN A 476 -20.43 -8.59 -9.14
C ASN A 476 -19.68 -9.36 -10.25
N ILE A 477 -19.68 -8.76 -11.44
CA ILE A 477 -19.18 -9.33 -12.68
C ILE A 477 -18.03 -8.47 -13.18
N ILE A 478 -16.98 -9.11 -13.69
CA ILE A 478 -15.92 -8.44 -14.42
C ILE A 478 -15.94 -8.83 -15.88
N ARG A 479 -15.39 -7.97 -16.75
CA ARG A 479 -15.21 -8.32 -18.16
C ARG A 479 -13.75 -8.44 -18.56
N LEU A 480 -13.48 -9.48 -19.35
CA LEU A 480 -12.17 -9.79 -19.92
C LEU A 480 -12.32 -10.08 -21.41
N THR A 481 -11.31 -9.72 -22.20
CA THR A 481 -11.31 -10.12 -23.62
C THR A 481 -11.17 -11.62 -23.76
N LYS A 482 -11.67 -12.16 -24.88
CA LYS A 482 -11.52 -13.58 -25.21
C LYS A 482 -10.06 -14.03 -25.20
N SER A 483 -9.15 -13.21 -25.72
CA SER A 483 -7.70 -13.47 -25.64
C SER A 483 -7.23 -13.64 -24.20
N THR A 484 -7.59 -12.71 -23.31
CA THR A 484 -7.17 -12.73 -21.90
C THR A 484 -7.74 -13.94 -21.16
N MET A 485 -9.02 -14.26 -21.38
CA MET A 485 -9.66 -15.46 -20.81
C MET A 485 -8.92 -16.73 -21.27
N THR A 486 -8.61 -16.82 -22.55
CA THR A 486 -7.90 -17.98 -23.07
C THR A 486 -6.46 -18.09 -22.58
N LEU A 487 -5.79 -16.98 -22.25
CA LEU A 487 -4.45 -16.96 -21.65
C LEU A 487 -4.46 -17.38 -20.17
N LEU A 488 -5.55 -17.12 -19.46
CA LEU A 488 -5.81 -17.62 -18.09
C LEU A 488 -6.31 -19.08 -18.08
N GLY A 489 -6.76 -19.59 -19.23
CA GLY A 489 -7.36 -20.92 -19.37
C GLY A 489 -8.72 -21.01 -18.65
N ILE A 490 -9.51 -19.95 -18.75
CA ILE A 490 -10.87 -19.84 -18.19
C ILE A 490 -11.87 -19.56 -19.32
N GLU A 491 -13.14 -19.85 -19.05
CA GLU A 491 -14.26 -19.59 -19.94
C GLU A 491 -15.19 -18.51 -19.36
N GLU A 492 -16.15 -18.07 -20.17
CA GLU A 492 -17.21 -17.20 -19.70
C GLU A 492 -18.01 -17.85 -18.56
N ALA A 493 -18.49 -17.03 -17.62
CA ALA A 493 -19.13 -17.41 -16.36
C ALA A 493 -18.23 -18.14 -15.33
N ASP A 494 -16.94 -18.36 -15.63
CA ASP A 494 -16.01 -18.87 -14.62
C ASP A 494 -15.71 -17.81 -13.55
N THR A 495 -15.36 -18.29 -12.35
CA THR A 495 -14.94 -17.42 -11.25
C THR A 495 -13.43 -17.19 -11.28
N VAL A 496 -13.02 -15.94 -11.11
CA VAL A 496 -11.62 -15.56 -10.91
C VAL A 496 -11.42 -14.89 -9.56
N ILE A 497 -10.17 -14.88 -9.11
CA ILE A 497 -9.75 -14.13 -7.94
C ILE A 497 -8.96 -12.92 -8.45
N LEU A 498 -9.39 -11.74 -8.02
CA LEU A 498 -8.74 -10.47 -8.24
C LEU A 498 -7.92 -10.14 -7.01
N SER A 499 -6.67 -9.77 -7.20
CA SER A 499 -5.78 -9.40 -6.11
C SER A 499 -5.12 -8.06 -6.37
N TYR A 500 -5.17 -7.20 -5.36
CA TYR A 500 -4.47 -5.93 -5.32
C TYR A 500 -3.91 -5.73 -3.92
N ARG A 501 -2.59 -5.70 -3.81
CA ARG A 501 -1.87 -5.59 -2.53
C ARG A 501 -2.28 -6.71 -1.56
N ASN A 502 -2.77 -6.38 -0.36
CA ASN A 502 -3.26 -7.38 0.61
C ASN A 502 -4.75 -7.73 0.49
N LYS A 503 -5.45 -7.24 -0.54
CA LYS A 503 -6.88 -7.46 -0.71
C LYS A 503 -7.14 -8.38 -1.89
N THR A 504 -8.14 -9.24 -1.72
CA THR A 504 -8.58 -10.17 -2.75
C THR A 504 -10.09 -10.12 -2.87
N ALA A 505 -10.62 -10.30 -4.07
CA ALA A 505 -12.06 -10.36 -4.35
C ALA A 505 -12.32 -11.49 -5.34
N LYS A 506 -13.47 -12.16 -5.22
CA LYS A 506 -13.92 -13.15 -6.21
C LYS A 506 -14.98 -12.54 -7.09
N ALA A 507 -14.91 -12.79 -8.39
CA ALA A 507 -15.87 -12.28 -9.36
C ALA A 507 -16.10 -13.27 -10.50
N GLN A 508 -17.28 -13.23 -11.10
CA GLN A 508 -17.58 -13.96 -12.32
C GLN A 508 -17.09 -13.18 -13.53
N VAL A 509 -16.62 -13.89 -14.56
CA VAL A 509 -16.10 -13.30 -15.80
C VAL A 509 -17.14 -13.34 -16.90
N LEU A 510 -17.33 -12.23 -17.60
CA LEU A 510 -18.02 -12.16 -18.89
C LEU A 510 -17.09 -11.69 -20.00
N GLU A 511 -17.46 -11.98 -21.25
CA GLU A 511 -16.69 -11.53 -22.39
C GLU A 511 -16.77 -10.00 -22.58
N MET A 512 -15.62 -9.42 -22.92
CA MET A 512 -15.47 -8.05 -23.36
C MET A 512 -15.14 -8.07 -24.86
N ASN A 513 -16.14 -7.82 -25.70
CA ASN A 513 -16.07 -7.95 -27.15
C ASN A 513 -16.27 -6.63 -27.90
N ASP A 514 -17.06 -5.71 -27.33
CA ASP A 514 -17.37 -4.44 -27.97
C ASP A 514 -16.47 -3.31 -27.44
N LEU A 515 -15.68 -2.73 -28.34
CA LEU A 515 -14.79 -1.61 -28.05
C LEU A 515 -15.58 -0.30 -27.89
N ASP A 516 -16.66 -0.11 -28.64
CA ASP A 516 -17.40 1.15 -28.64
C ASP A 516 -18.23 1.30 -27.36
N LEU A 517 -18.79 0.21 -26.84
CA LEU A 517 -19.41 0.19 -25.50
C LEU A 517 -18.40 0.48 -24.37
N ILE A 518 -17.11 0.12 -24.53
CA ILE A 518 -16.07 0.50 -23.54
C ILE A 518 -15.77 2.00 -23.63
N LYS A 519 -15.76 2.55 -24.84
CA LYS A 519 -15.47 3.97 -25.07
C LYS A 519 -16.52 4.89 -24.44
N GLU A 520 -17.74 4.40 -24.23
CA GLU A 520 -18.77 5.15 -23.49
C GLU A 520 -18.36 5.45 -22.05
N THR A 521 -17.61 4.55 -21.40
CA THR A 521 -17.24 4.67 -19.98
C THR A 521 -15.75 4.96 -19.73
N ASN A 522 -14.90 4.77 -20.75
CA ASN A 522 -13.46 4.91 -20.69
C ASN A 522 -12.89 5.63 -21.92
N ILE A 523 -11.78 6.35 -21.75
CA ILE A 523 -11.04 6.93 -22.88
C ILE A 523 -10.07 5.84 -23.39
N MET A 524 -10.38 5.22 -24.53
CA MET A 524 -9.56 4.18 -25.13
C MET A 524 -9.69 4.13 -26.67
N SER A 525 -8.58 4.34 -27.37
CA SER A 525 -8.55 4.35 -28.85
C SER A 525 -8.26 2.99 -29.50
N SER A 526 -7.60 2.07 -28.78
CA SER A 526 -7.05 0.84 -29.33
C SER A 526 -7.56 -0.46 -28.68
N SER A 527 -7.82 -1.47 -29.51
CA SER A 527 -8.12 -2.84 -29.08
C SER A 527 -6.93 -3.51 -28.37
N SER A 528 -5.69 -3.06 -28.61
CA SER A 528 -4.53 -3.57 -27.88
C SER A 528 -4.58 -3.25 -26.39
N LEU A 529 -5.09 -2.06 -26.03
CA LEU A 529 -5.29 -1.66 -24.63
C LEU A 529 -6.42 -2.47 -23.99
N MET A 530 -7.45 -2.81 -24.76
CA MET A 530 -8.54 -3.69 -24.34
C MET A 530 -8.02 -5.06 -23.86
N ASN A 531 -7.07 -5.66 -24.60
CA ASN A 531 -6.53 -6.99 -24.32
C ASN A 531 -5.70 -7.07 -23.03
N ILE A 532 -5.11 -5.97 -22.59
CA ILE A 532 -4.35 -5.87 -21.34
C ILE A 532 -5.17 -5.30 -20.18
N SER A 533 -6.48 -5.08 -20.39
CA SER A 533 -7.37 -4.46 -19.43
C SER A 533 -8.40 -5.43 -18.85
N VAL A 534 -8.90 -5.08 -17.67
CA VAL A 534 -10.00 -5.75 -16.99
C VAL A 534 -11.01 -4.72 -16.52
N ALA A 535 -12.26 -4.92 -16.92
CA ALA A 535 -13.38 -4.08 -16.51
C ALA A 535 -13.86 -4.49 -15.12
N VAL A 536 -13.71 -3.61 -14.13
CA VAL A 536 -14.02 -3.92 -12.73
C VAL A 536 -15.05 -2.93 -12.16
N PRO A 537 -16.21 -3.41 -11.67
CA PRO A 537 -17.27 -2.56 -11.13
C PRO A 537 -16.84 -1.86 -9.84
N SER A 538 -17.48 -0.73 -9.54
CA SER A 538 -17.19 0.11 -8.36
C SER A 538 -17.19 -0.68 -7.05
N THR A 539 -18.15 -1.58 -6.85
CA THR A 539 -18.29 -2.42 -5.65
C THR A 539 -17.01 -3.21 -5.35
N ILE A 540 -16.47 -3.89 -6.37
CA ILE A 540 -15.24 -4.67 -6.30
C ILE A 540 -14.03 -3.74 -6.16
N ARG A 541 -13.98 -2.62 -6.91
CA ARG A 541 -12.89 -1.63 -6.81
C ARG A 541 -12.75 -1.09 -5.39
N THR A 542 -13.86 -0.71 -4.77
CA THR A 542 -13.89 -0.25 -3.38
C THR A 542 -13.43 -1.35 -2.42
N HIS A 543 -13.85 -2.60 -2.63
CA HIS A 543 -13.40 -3.73 -1.82
C HIS A 543 -11.88 -3.91 -1.91
N LEU A 544 -11.32 -3.93 -3.12
CA LEU A 544 -9.88 -4.03 -3.39
C LEU A 544 -9.09 -2.78 -2.96
N GLY A 545 -9.76 -1.67 -2.64
CA GLY A 545 -9.10 -0.39 -2.31
C GLY A 545 -8.45 0.27 -3.53
N LEU A 546 -8.99 0.00 -4.72
CA LEU A 546 -8.60 0.65 -5.96
C LEU A 546 -9.19 2.05 -5.98
N ASN A 547 -8.34 3.01 -5.64
CA ASN A 547 -8.73 4.40 -5.53
C ASN A 547 -8.94 5.03 -6.91
N ASN A 548 -8.06 4.73 -7.88
CA ASN A 548 -8.15 5.25 -9.24
C ASN A 548 -8.27 4.10 -10.25
N ILE A 549 -8.80 4.43 -11.43
CA ILE A 549 -8.77 3.59 -12.62
C ILE A 549 -7.32 3.59 -13.16
N GLY A 550 -6.96 2.63 -13.99
CA GLY A 550 -5.62 2.52 -14.58
C GLY A 550 -4.55 1.96 -13.65
N LYS A 551 -4.92 1.51 -12.46
CA LYS A 551 -4.09 0.66 -11.60
C LYS A 551 -4.06 -0.76 -12.16
N VAL A 552 -2.92 -1.43 -12.05
CA VAL A 552 -2.79 -2.83 -12.45
C VAL A 552 -3.10 -3.74 -11.27
N ILE A 553 -3.92 -4.76 -11.52
CA ILE A 553 -4.24 -5.83 -10.58
C ILE A 553 -3.82 -7.18 -11.12
N VAL A 554 -3.65 -8.14 -10.22
CA VAL A 554 -3.35 -9.52 -10.61
C VAL A 554 -4.65 -10.31 -10.62
N VAL A 555 -4.98 -10.87 -11.78
CA VAL A 555 -6.12 -11.74 -12.00
C VAL A 555 -5.63 -13.17 -12.08
N GLU A 556 -6.14 -14.01 -11.19
CA GLU A 556 -5.82 -15.44 -11.13
C GLU A 556 -7.09 -16.28 -11.29
N ARG A 557 -6.96 -17.45 -11.91
CA ARG A 557 -8.06 -18.42 -12.03
C ARG A 557 -8.42 -19.00 -10.67
N ASP A 558 -9.71 -19.12 -10.33
CA ASP A 558 -10.11 -19.82 -9.11
C ASP A 558 -9.97 -21.34 -9.30
N MET A 559 -8.86 -21.88 -8.82
CA MET A 559 -8.54 -23.30 -8.95
C MET A 559 -9.58 -24.21 -8.27
N ALA A 560 -10.15 -23.77 -7.15
CA ALA A 560 -11.15 -24.55 -6.44
C ALA A 560 -12.48 -24.58 -7.21
N PHE A 561 -12.85 -23.46 -7.82
CA PHE A 561 -14.02 -23.39 -8.71
C PHE A 561 -13.84 -24.29 -9.92
N LEU A 562 -12.67 -24.24 -10.58
CA LEU A 562 -12.38 -25.07 -11.75
C LEU A 562 -12.35 -26.57 -11.42
N LEU A 563 -11.88 -26.96 -10.23
CA LEU A 563 -11.98 -28.34 -9.77
C LEU A 563 -13.44 -28.77 -9.68
N LYS A 564 -14.28 -27.94 -9.04
CA LYS A 564 -15.70 -28.21 -8.84
C LYS A 564 -16.46 -28.29 -10.17
N LYS A 565 -16.20 -27.36 -11.10
CA LYS A 565 -16.78 -27.34 -12.45
C LYS A 565 -16.49 -28.65 -13.20
N ASN A 566 -15.27 -29.19 -13.06
CA ASN A 566 -14.84 -30.41 -13.74
C ASN A 566 -15.08 -31.70 -12.94
N PHE A 567 -15.78 -31.65 -11.80
CA PHE A 567 -16.03 -32.82 -10.97
C PHE A 567 -16.92 -33.86 -11.67
N ASN A 568 -17.91 -33.40 -12.45
CA ASN A 568 -18.80 -34.30 -13.22
C ASN A 568 -18.02 -35.15 -14.23
N ILE A 569 -17.00 -34.58 -14.88
CA ILE A 569 -16.16 -35.29 -15.85
C ILE A 569 -15.30 -36.36 -15.14
N GLN A 570 -14.99 -36.17 -13.86
CA GLN A 570 -14.19 -37.11 -13.06
C GLN A 570 -15.02 -38.26 -12.49
N PHE A 571 -16.34 -38.14 -12.39
CA PHE A 571 -17.20 -39.12 -11.74
C PHE A 571 -17.12 -40.51 -12.41
N VAL A 572 -17.24 -40.56 -13.74
CA VAL A 572 -17.23 -41.82 -14.50
C VAL A 572 -15.86 -42.52 -14.43
N PRO A 573 -14.72 -41.84 -14.69
CA PRO A 573 -13.39 -42.45 -14.54
C PRO A 573 -13.11 -42.98 -13.14
N ILE A 574 -13.57 -42.29 -12.08
CA ILE A 574 -13.35 -42.73 -10.70
C ILE A 574 -14.13 -44.01 -10.42
N ILE A 575 -15.40 -44.08 -10.82
CA ILE A 575 -16.21 -45.30 -10.65
C ILE A 575 -15.62 -46.46 -11.43
N ALA A 576 -15.16 -46.23 -12.66
CA ALA A 576 -14.52 -47.27 -13.46
C ALA A 576 -13.26 -47.83 -12.79
N VAL A 577 -12.40 -46.95 -12.24
CA VAL A 577 -11.22 -47.37 -11.47
C VAL A 577 -11.63 -48.14 -10.22
N MET A 578 -12.64 -47.68 -9.49
CA MET A 578 -13.14 -48.39 -8.30
C MET A 578 -13.66 -49.78 -8.64
N PHE A 579 -14.49 -49.90 -9.68
CA PHE A 579 -15.03 -51.18 -10.13
C PHE A 579 -13.92 -52.12 -10.58
N THR A 580 -12.94 -51.61 -11.33
CA THR A 580 -11.79 -52.41 -11.80
C THR A 580 -10.98 -52.96 -10.63
N VAL A 581 -10.63 -52.13 -9.64
CA VAL A 581 -9.84 -52.57 -8.48
C VAL A 581 -10.62 -53.54 -7.58
N LEU A 582 -11.93 -53.34 -7.43
CA LEU A 582 -12.78 -54.22 -6.62
C LEU A 582 -13.07 -55.57 -7.30
N SER A 583 -13.14 -55.61 -8.63
CA SER A 583 -13.44 -56.82 -9.40
C SER A 583 -12.27 -57.81 -9.46
N VAL A 584 -11.03 -57.38 -9.19
CA VAL A 584 -9.86 -58.26 -9.18
C VAL A 584 -9.83 -59.06 -7.86
N SER A 585 -10.24 -60.33 -7.95
CA SER A 585 -10.37 -61.26 -6.82
C SER A 585 -9.03 -61.65 -6.17
N ILE A 586 -7.92 -61.52 -6.89
CA ILE A 586 -6.56 -61.95 -6.45
C ILE A 586 -5.93 -60.95 -5.44
N LEU A 587 -6.48 -59.74 -5.32
CA LEU A 587 -5.91 -58.69 -4.46
C LEU A 587 -6.44 -58.76 -3.03
N THR A 588 -5.52 -58.64 -2.05
CA THR A 588 -5.86 -58.47 -0.63
C THR A 588 -6.51 -57.12 -0.36
N THR A 589 -7.28 -57.00 0.73
CA THR A 589 -7.98 -55.74 1.10
C THR A 589 -7.02 -54.54 1.19
N TRP A 590 -5.84 -54.72 1.76
CA TRP A 590 -4.83 -53.66 1.87
C TRP A 590 -4.24 -53.24 0.52
N THR A 591 -4.03 -54.20 -0.40
CA THR A 591 -3.54 -53.89 -1.75
C THR A 591 -4.61 -53.18 -2.57
N ARG A 592 -5.90 -53.52 -2.41
CA ARG A 592 -7.01 -52.76 -3.01
C ARG A 592 -7.05 -51.31 -2.53
N ILE A 593 -6.93 -51.07 -1.23
CA ILE A 593 -6.88 -49.72 -0.65
C ILE A 593 -5.69 -48.94 -1.22
N LEU A 594 -4.50 -49.54 -1.27
CA LEU A 594 -3.30 -48.91 -1.82
C LEU A 594 -3.48 -48.54 -3.30
N LEU A 595 -4.05 -49.46 -4.10
CA LEU A 595 -4.29 -49.24 -5.53
C LEU A 595 -5.33 -48.15 -5.78
N LEU A 596 -6.39 -48.07 -4.97
CA LEU A 596 -7.35 -46.96 -5.04
C LEU A 596 -6.68 -45.62 -4.70
N LEU A 597 -5.85 -45.60 -3.65
CA LEU A 597 -5.13 -44.39 -3.23
C LEU A 597 -4.14 -43.91 -4.29
N LEU A 598 -3.62 -44.80 -5.14
CA LEU A 598 -2.74 -44.47 -6.25
C LEU A 598 -3.50 -44.12 -7.54
N PHE A 599 -4.43 -44.97 -7.98
CA PHE A 599 -5.09 -44.85 -9.28
C PHE A 599 -6.19 -43.80 -9.32
N VAL A 600 -6.88 -43.51 -8.22
CA VAL A 600 -7.89 -42.44 -8.20
C VAL A 600 -7.23 -41.07 -8.44
N PRO A 601 -6.15 -40.68 -7.71
CA PRO A 601 -5.41 -39.46 -8.02
C PRO A 601 -4.79 -39.48 -9.43
N LEU A 602 -4.27 -40.61 -9.90
CA LEU A 602 -3.72 -40.70 -11.26
C LEU A 602 -4.80 -40.47 -12.33
N SER A 603 -5.98 -41.08 -12.17
CA SER A 603 -7.13 -40.91 -13.05
C SER A 603 -7.62 -39.45 -13.06
N MET A 604 -7.75 -38.83 -11.88
CA MET A 604 -8.03 -37.40 -11.76
C MET A 604 -6.97 -36.55 -12.47
N TYR A 605 -5.69 -36.89 -12.32
CA TYR A 605 -4.59 -36.20 -12.97
C TYR A 605 -4.70 -36.29 -14.50
N VAL A 606 -4.93 -37.47 -15.06
CA VAL A 606 -5.08 -37.67 -16.51
C VAL A 606 -6.32 -36.93 -17.04
N THR A 607 -7.45 -37.02 -16.35
CA THR A 607 -8.71 -36.37 -16.78
C THR A 607 -8.60 -34.85 -16.78
N LEU A 608 -7.94 -34.28 -15.76
CA LEU A 608 -7.67 -32.83 -15.68
C LEU A 608 -6.51 -32.36 -16.58
N SER A 609 -5.88 -33.25 -17.36
CA SER A 609 -4.81 -32.87 -18.29
C SER A 609 -5.27 -31.82 -19.30
N ARG A 610 -6.51 -31.90 -19.81
CA ARG A 610 -7.11 -30.89 -20.71
C ARG A 610 -7.13 -29.50 -20.07
N VAL A 611 -7.52 -29.43 -18.80
CA VAL A 611 -7.59 -28.19 -18.02
C VAL A 611 -6.18 -27.62 -17.81
N ARG A 612 -5.16 -28.46 -17.56
CA ARG A 612 -3.75 -28.03 -17.46
C ARG A 612 -3.18 -27.59 -18.81
N TYR A 613 -3.50 -28.32 -19.88
CA TYR A 613 -2.99 -28.07 -21.22
C TYR A 613 -3.45 -26.70 -21.76
N SER A 614 -4.64 -26.25 -21.36
CA SER A 614 -5.14 -24.90 -21.67
C SER A 614 -4.17 -23.77 -21.25
N ILE A 615 -3.29 -24.04 -20.28
CA ILE A 615 -2.28 -23.10 -19.78
C ILE A 615 -0.91 -23.28 -20.48
N SER A 616 -0.54 -24.50 -20.85
CA SER A 616 0.83 -24.87 -21.27
C SER A 616 1.14 -24.49 -22.72
N ASN A 617 0.21 -24.70 -23.64
CA ASN A 617 0.48 -24.55 -25.09
C ASN A 617 0.53 -23.10 -25.59
N LYS A 618 0.26 -22.12 -24.72
CA LYS A 618 0.25 -20.69 -25.08
C LYS A 618 1.41 -19.91 -24.50
N LYS A 619 2.44 -20.60 -24.01
CA LYS A 619 3.72 -20.01 -23.60
C LYS A 619 4.60 -19.56 -24.79
N GLN A 620 4.18 -19.78 -26.05
CA GLN A 620 5.08 -19.72 -27.22
C GLN A 620 4.68 -18.76 -28.36
N SER A 621 3.75 -17.83 -28.15
CA SER A 621 3.43 -16.84 -29.20
C SER A 621 3.29 -15.44 -28.60
N TYR A 622 4.43 -14.81 -28.36
CA TYR A 622 4.60 -13.36 -28.26
C TYR A 622 5.86 -12.96 -29.02
#